data_AF-A0A821D9I6-F1
#
_entry.id   AF-A0A821D9I6-F1
#
_cell.length_a   1.000
_cell.length_b   1.000
_cell.length_c   1.000
_cell.angle_alpha   90.00
_cell.angle_beta   90.00
_cell.angle_gamma   90.00
#
_symmetry.space_group_name_H-M   'P 1'
#
loop_
_entity.id
_entity.type
_entity.pdbx_description
1 polymer ?
#
loop_
_entity_poly.entity_id
_entity_poly.type
_entity_poly.pdbx_seq_one_letter_code
_entity_poly.pdbx_strand_id
1 'polypeptide(L)'
;MPSIVLLKEWKSPVTCAHNEWIEDLKFHNDFLGLVIGRCKNNAVCFELRSTVTLNCLWSIQLEEVCSMYATRCCPMLNHQWIVVAFRNPRIFHISSGGKLISADKKCRSPSNICQIGSNLLAIWDQKCIYLQNLCCII
;
A
#
# COMPACT_ATOMS: atom_id res chain seq x y z
N MET A 1 -11.58 6.17 -37.68
CA MET A 1 -11.31 5.55 -36.36
C MET A 1 -10.03 6.16 -35.81
N PRO A 2 -9.99 6.60 -34.55
CA PRO A 2 -8.72 6.99 -33.93
C PRO A 2 -7.81 5.75 -33.82
N SER A 3 -6.56 5.89 -34.24
CA SER A 3 -5.50 4.88 -34.02
C SER A 3 -4.61 5.33 -32.87
N ILE A 4 -4.25 4.39 -31.99
CA ILE A 4 -3.26 4.64 -30.94
C ILE A 4 -1.88 4.37 -31.56
N VAL A 5 -1.02 5.38 -31.56
CA VAL A 5 0.37 5.27 -32.01
C VAL A 5 1.27 5.33 -30.79
N LEU A 6 2.10 4.30 -30.59
CA LEU A 6 3.11 4.30 -29.54
C LEU A 6 4.20 5.33 -29.89
N LEU A 7 4.20 6.47 -29.20
CA LEU A 7 5.18 7.53 -29.44
C LEU A 7 6.53 7.25 -28.78
N LYS A 8 6.50 6.63 -27.60
CA LYS A 8 7.69 6.37 -26.80
C LYS A 8 7.44 5.24 -25.81
N GLU A 9 8.41 4.34 -25.71
CA GLU A 9 8.46 3.31 -24.67
C GLU A 9 9.66 3.61 -23.77
N TRP A 10 9.43 3.66 -22.46
CA TRP A 10 10.49 3.82 -21.47
C TRP A 10 10.85 2.45 -20.92
N LYS A 11 12.14 2.11 -20.87
CA LYS A 11 12.58 0.89 -20.20
C LYS A 11 12.27 1.00 -18.72
N SER A 12 11.42 0.09 -18.21
CA SER A 12 11.11 0.05 -16.80
C SER A 12 12.37 -0.26 -16.00
N PRO A 13 12.66 0.48 -14.92
CA PRO A 13 13.62 0.02 -13.95
C PRO A 13 13.12 -1.30 -13.34
N VAL A 14 14.07 -2.18 -13.01
CA VAL A 14 13.76 -3.43 -12.31
C VAL A 14 13.25 -3.08 -10.92
N THR A 15 11.92 -3.18 -10.74
CA THR A 15 11.24 -2.78 -9.50
C THR A 15 11.01 -3.98 -8.59
N CYS A 16 10.72 -5.14 -9.19
CA CYS A 16 10.46 -6.41 -8.53
C CYS A 16 11.44 -7.47 -9.04
N ALA A 17 11.88 -8.38 -8.17
CA ALA A 17 12.53 -9.60 -8.61
C ALA A 17 11.54 -10.54 -9.32
N HIS A 18 12.06 -11.56 -10.01
CA HIS A 18 11.28 -12.54 -10.79
C HIS A 18 10.13 -13.24 -10.03
N ASN A 19 10.16 -13.27 -8.71
CA ASN A 19 9.18 -13.92 -7.83
C ASN A 19 8.37 -12.92 -6.99
N GLU A 20 8.41 -11.64 -7.38
CA GLU A 20 7.73 -10.53 -6.72
C GLU A 20 6.77 -9.82 -7.69
N TRP A 21 5.70 -9.24 -7.15
CA TRP A 21 4.77 -8.41 -7.91
C TRP A 21 4.30 -7.22 -7.09
N ILE A 22 3.86 -6.17 -7.77
CA ILE A 22 3.25 -5.00 -7.14
C ILE A 22 1.77 -5.31 -6.93
N GLU A 23 1.31 -5.33 -5.68
CA GLU A 23 -0.10 -5.47 -5.35
C GLU A 23 -0.84 -4.13 -5.40
N ASP A 24 -0.21 -3.06 -4.92
CA ASP A 24 -0.75 -1.70 -4.91
C ASP A 24 0.37 -0.67 -5.00
N LEU A 25 0.05 0.50 -5.55
CA LEU A 25 0.97 1.62 -5.73
C LEU A 25 0.24 2.94 -5.52
N LYS A 26 0.82 3.82 -4.72
CA LYS A 26 0.29 5.17 -4.47
C LYS A 26 1.41 6.20 -4.53
N PHE A 27 1.13 7.31 -5.20
CA PHE A 27 2.00 8.49 -5.21
C PHE A 27 1.57 9.48 -4.12
N HIS A 28 2.53 10.01 -3.37
CA HIS A 28 2.29 11.08 -2.40
C HIS A 28 3.58 11.87 -2.12
N ASN A 29 3.55 13.19 -2.32
CA ASN A 29 4.64 14.14 -2.01
C ASN A 29 6.03 13.64 -2.46
N ASP A 30 6.18 13.32 -3.74
CA ASP A 30 7.45 12.83 -4.34
C ASP A 30 7.93 11.45 -3.85
N PHE A 31 7.06 10.72 -3.15
CA PHE A 31 7.29 9.33 -2.78
C PHE A 31 6.27 8.40 -3.44
N LEU A 32 6.71 7.17 -3.69
CA LEU A 32 5.87 6.06 -4.09
C LEU A 32 5.82 5.06 -2.95
N GLY A 33 4.62 4.83 -2.41
CA GLY A 33 4.33 3.70 -1.55
C GLY A 33 4.00 2.49 -2.42
N LEU A 34 4.75 1.41 -2.29
CA LEU A 34 4.55 0.16 -3.02
C LEU A 34 4.24 -0.97 -2.05
N VAL A 35 3.19 -1.72 -2.35
CA VAL A 35 2.94 -3.00 -1.72
C VAL A 35 3.49 -4.08 -2.64
N ILE A 36 4.45 -4.86 -2.16
CA ILE A 36 5.13 -5.90 -2.93
C ILE A 36 4.79 -7.26 -2.34
N GLY A 37 4.14 -8.11 -3.13
CA GLY A 37 3.89 -9.51 -2.81
C GLY A 37 5.04 -10.40 -3.24
N ARG A 38 5.32 -11.46 -2.48
CA ARG A 38 6.35 -12.48 -2.78
C ARG A 38 5.74 -13.88 -2.84
N CYS A 39 6.10 -14.67 -3.86
CA CYS A 39 5.58 -16.04 -4.02
C CYS A 39 6.23 -17.02 -3.03
N LYS A 40 7.55 -16.90 -2.81
CA LYS A 40 8.35 -17.95 -2.16
C LYS A 40 7.99 -18.20 -0.69
N ASN A 41 7.57 -17.16 0.02
CA ASN A 41 7.22 -17.20 1.43
C ASN A 41 5.85 -16.60 1.74
N ASN A 42 5.04 -16.31 0.71
CA ASN A 42 3.76 -15.61 0.82
C ASN A 42 3.84 -14.30 1.61
N ALA A 43 5.00 -13.65 1.69
CA ALA A 43 5.16 -12.42 2.45
C ALA A 43 4.75 -11.20 1.62
N VAL A 44 4.27 -10.18 2.31
CA VAL A 44 4.04 -8.85 1.76
C VAL A 44 5.01 -7.88 2.39
N CYS A 45 5.64 -7.05 1.56
CA CYS A 45 6.46 -5.93 1.99
C CYS A 45 5.79 -4.62 1.58
N PHE A 46 5.87 -3.62 2.44
CA PHE A 46 5.59 -2.25 2.06
C PHE A 46 6.92 -1.51 1.88
N GLU A 47 7.10 -0.87 0.74
CA GLU A 47 8.28 -0.08 0.41
C GLU A 47 7.92 1.37 0.16
N LEU A 48 8.78 2.26 0.62
CA LEU A 48 8.75 3.66 0.21
C LEU A 48 9.91 3.93 -0.74
N ARG A 49 9.61 4.43 -1.93
CA ARG A 49 10.60 4.76 -2.96
C ARG A 49 10.55 6.23 -3.32
N SER A 50 11.70 6.81 -3.70
CA SER A 50 11.74 8.15 -4.31
C SER A 50 11.12 8.11 -5.71
N THR A 51 10.30 9.08 -6.08
CA THR A 51 9.75 9.17 -7.45
C THR A 51 10.80 9.56 -8.49
N VAL A 52 11.86 10.25 -8.06
CA VAL A 52 12.92 10.76 -8.93
C VAL A 52 13.90 9.66 -9.31
N THR A 53 14.37 8.89 -8.32
CA THR A 53 15.41 7.86 -8.52
C THR A 53 14.86 6.44 -8.51
N LEU A 54 13.65 6.24 -8.00
CA LEU A 54 13.03 4.93 -7.75
C LEU A 54 13.82 4.03 -6.78
N ASN A 55 14.79 4.62 -6.08
CA ASN A 55 15.51 3.96 -4.99
C ASN A 55 14.57 3.71 -3.81
N CYS A 56 14.70 2.52 -3.22
CA CYS A 56 14.05 2.16 -1.97
C CYS A 56 14.68 2.94 -0.81
N LEU A 57 13.87 3.77 -0.15
CA LEU A 57 14.28 4.55 1.02
C LEU A 57 14.21 3.69 2.28
N TRP A 58 13.15 2.90 2.39
CA TRP A 58 12.97 1.89 3.43
C TRP A 58 11.94 0.85 2.98
N SER A 59 12.00 -0.32 3.62
CA SER A 59 11.09 -1.45 3.40
C SER A 59 10.73 -2.05 4.75
N ILE A 60 9.46 -2.43 4.91
CA ILE A 60 8.99 -3.18 6.08
C ILE A 60 8.22 -4.41 5.62
N GLN A 61 8.57 -5.56 6.17
CA GLN A 61 7.81 -6.79 5.98
C GLN A 61 6.58 -6.78 6.90
N LEU A 62 5.40 -7.03 6.33
CA LEU A 62 4.15 -7.13 7.07
C LEU A 62 3.94 -8.59 7.49
N GLU A 63 4.12 -8.86 8.77
CA GLU A 63 3.93 -10.20 9.32
C GLU A 63 2.48 -10.69 9.18
N GLU A 64 2.33 -11.98 8.94
CA GLU A 64 1.03 -12.66 8.85
C GLU A 64 0.09 -12.14 7.74
N VAL A 65 0.64 -11.40 6.76
CA VAL A 65 -0.04 -11.02 5.52
C VAL A 65 0.35 -12.00 4.43
N CYS A 66 -0.65 -12.59 3.77
CA CYS A 66 -0.46 -13.51 2.65
C CYS A 66 -0.57 -12.74 1.33
N SER A 67 0.50 -12.75 0.54
CA SER A 67 0.59 -12.04 -0.75
C SER A 67 -0.40 -12.50 -1.82
N MET A 68 -1.01 -13.68 -1.66
CA MET A 68 -2.00 -14.19 -2.61
C MET A 68 -3.30 -13.36 -2.69
N TYR A 69 -3.43 -12.28 -1.91
CA TYR A 69 -4.65 -11.48 -1.78
C TYR A 69 -4.33 -10.00 -1.82
N ALA A 70 -5.31 -9.20 -2.25
CA ALA A 70 -5.15 -7.76 -2.36
C ALA A 70 -4.76 -7.13 -1.01
N THR A 71 -3.55 -6.61 -0.94
CA THR A 71 -3.10 -5.69 0.09
C THR A 71 -3.05 -4.29 -0.51
N ARG A 72 -3.65 -3.32 0.18
CA ARG A 72 -3.80 -1.93 -0.30
C ARG A 72 -3.08 -0.97 0.62
N CYS A 73 -2.54 0.10 0.08
CA CYS A 73 -1.92 1.15 0.86
C CYS A 73 -2.61 2.51 0.65
N CYS A 74 -2.51 3.37 1.66
CA CYS A 74 -3.01 4.73 1.62
C CYS A 74 -1.98 5.64 2.27
N PRO A 75 -1.56 6.73 1.60
CA PRO A 75 -0.78 7.76 2.25
C PRO A 75 -1.62 8.47 3.31
N MET A 76 -0.93 8.98 4.32
CA MET A 76 -1.49 9.74 5.43
C MET A 76 -0.78 11.08 5.55
N LEU A 77 -1.37 11.99 6.34
CA LEU A 77 -0.67 13.19 6.80
C LEU A 77 0.66 12.83 7.46
N ASN A 78 1.61 13.77 7.43
CA ASN A 78 2.95 13.62 8.00
C ASN A 78 3.79 12.48 7.39
N HIS A 79 3.55 12.14 6.11
CA HIS A 79 4.27 11.10 5.37
C HIS A 79 4.15 9.70 6.00
N GLN A 80 3.10 9.47 6.77
CA GLN A 80 2.77 8.15 7.31
C GLN A 80 1.97 7.36 6.28
N TRP A 81 1.80 6.07 6.54
CA TRP A 81 1.11 5.16 5.64
C TRP A 81 0.22 4.21 6.41
N ILE A 82 -0.93 3.91 5.83
CA ILE A 82 -1.78 2.80 6.26
C ILE A 82 -1.70 1.72 5.20
N VAL A 83 -1.52 0.48 5.63
CA VAL A 83 -1.61 -0.70 4.76
C VAL A 83 -2.70 -1.61 5.29
N VAL A 84 -3.54 -2.13 4.40
CA VAL A 84 -4.65 -3.00 4.76
C VAL A 84 -4.61 -4.31 3.99
N ALA A 85 -4.83 -5.41 4.68
CA ALA A 85 -4.79 -6.76 4.09
C ALA A 85 -6.18 -7.39 4.02
N PHE A 86 -6.56 -7.97 2.88
CA PHE A 86 -7.91 -8.52 2.67
C PHE A 86 -8.23 -9.79 3.48
N ARG A 87 -7.38 -10.84 3.43
CA ARG A 87 -7.72 -12.18 3.97
C ARG A 87 -7.49 -12.33 5.48
N ASN A 88 -6.49 -11.65 6.02
CA ASN A 88 -6.26 -11.53 7.45
C ASN A 88 -6.49 -10.05 7.79
N PRO A 89 -7.75 -9.62 7.98
CA PRO A 89 -8.11 -8.21 8.02
C PRO A 89 -7.33 -7.48 9.09
N ARG A 90 -6.33 -6.73 8.64
CA ARG A 90 -5.46 -5.95 9.50
C ARG A 90 -5.24 -4.59 8.90
N ILE A 91 -5.12 -3.62 9.77
CA ILE A 91 -4.70 -2.26 9.44
C ILE A 91 -3.33 -2.09 10.07
N PHE A 92 -2.32 -1.87 9.24
CA PHE A 92 -0.97 -1.57 9.66
C PHE A 92 -0.75 -0.06 9.54
N HIS A 93 -0.39 0.58 10.65
CA HIS A 93 0.01 1.98 10.65
C HIS A 93 1.53 2.06 10.64
N ILE A 94 2.07 2.70 9.62
CA ILE A 94 3.50 2.78 9.36
C ILE A 94 3.92 4.24 9.44
N SER A 95 4.93 4.50 10.26
CA SER A 95 5.55 5.81 10.41
C SER A 95 6.28 6.26 9.14
N SER A 96 6.58 7.55 9.05
CA SER A 96 7.38 8.12 7.95
C SER A 96 8.79 7.53 7.84
N GLY A 97 9.34 6.99 8.94
CA GLY A 97 10.63 6.31 8.98
C GLY A 97 10.58 4.80 8.72
N GLY A 98 9.44 4.27 8.26
CA GLY A 98 9.31 2.84 7.93
C GLY A 98 9.18 1.91 9.14
N LYS A 99 8.83 2.44 10.32
CA LYS A 99 8.54 1.61 11.51
C LYS A 99 7.03 1.39 11.65
N LEU A 100 6.64 0.17 12.02
CA LEU A 100 5.28 -0.15 12.42
C LEU A 100 4.94 0.57 13.74
N ILE A 101 3.89 1.38 13.72
CA ILE A 101 3.35 2.08 14.89
C ILE A 101 2.32 1.18 15.59
N SER A 102 1.34 0.70 14.83
CA SER A 102 0.27 -0.15 15.32
C SER A 102 -0.18 -1.15 14.25
N ALA A 103 -0.78 -2.25 14.71
CA ALA A 103 -1.37 -3.27 13.84
C ALA A 103 -2.68 -3.78 14.46
N ASP A 104 -3.81 -3.35 13.91
CA ASP A 104 -5.13 -3.67 14.44
C ASP A 104 -5.75 -4.88 13.75
N LYS A 105 -6.26 -5.83 14.54
CA LYS A 105 -6.90 -7.07 14.06
C LYS A 105 -8.42 -6.96 13.84
N LYS A 106 -9.01 -5.78 14.04
CA LYS A 106 -10.47 -5.59 14.04
C LYS A 106 -10.97 -4.81 12.82
N CYS A 107 -10.60 -5.26 11.62
CA CYS A 107 -11.09 -4.68 10.38
C CYS A 107 -12.00 -5.67 9.65
N ARG A 108 -13.00 -5.21 8.90
CA ARG A 108 -13.68 -6.06 7.91
C ARG A 108 -12.78 -6.17 6.70
N SER A 109 -12.70 -7.35 6.06
CA SER A 109 -11.86 -7.61 4.87
C SER A 109 -11.88 -6.47 3.85
N PRO A 110 -10.87 -5.57 3.90
CA PRO A 110 -10.91 -4.35 3.12
C PRO A 110 -10.49 -4.64 1.69
N SER A 111 -11.30 -4.21 0.74
CA SER A 111 -11.02 -4.26 -0.69
C SER A 111 -10.25 -3.02 -1.16
N ASN A 112 -10.48 -1.87 -0.51
CA ASN A 112 -9.77 -0.62 -0.79
C ASN A 112 -9.77 0.31 0.43
N ILE A 113 -8.86 1.29 0.41
CA ILE A 113 -8.72 2.30 1.45
C ILE A 113 -8.32 3.65 0.84
N CYS A 114 -8.88 4.74 1.39
CA CYS A 114 -8.52 6.10 1.03
C CYS A 114 -8.70 7.03 2.24
N GLN A 115 -7.81 8.01 2.40
CA GLN A 115 -7.98 9.07 3.38
C GLN A 115 -8.96 10.12 2.86
N ILE A 116 -9.92 10.51 3.68
CA ILE A 116 -10.86 11.60 3.41
C ILE A 116 -10.61 12.72 4.42
N GLY A 117 -10.19 13.89 3.92
CA GLY A 117 -9.83 15.01 4.77
C GLY A 117 -8.64 14.68 5.68
N SER A 118 -8.60 15.29 6.87
CA SER A 118 -7.46 15.15 7.78
C SER A 118 -7.60 14.01 8.79
N ASN A 119 -8.82 13.51 9.03
CA ASN A 119 -9.13 12.66 10.19
C ASN A 119 -10.00 11.43 9.88
N LEU A 120 -10.36 11.17 8.62
CA LEU A 120 -11.18 10.01 8.27
C LEU A 120 -10.46 9.09 7.28
N LEU A 121 -10.62 7.79 7.49
CA LEU A 121 -10.34 6.76 6.48
C LEU A 121 -11.66 6.21 5.98
N ALA A 122 -11.85 6.25 4.66
CA ALA A 122 -12.84 5.44 4.00
C ALA A 122 -12.25 4.07 3.70
N ILE A 123 -12.86 3.04 4.29
CA ILE A 123 -12.51 1.66 4.04
C ILE A 123 -13.69 1.02 3.31
N TRP A 124 -13.40 0.47 2.14
CA TRP A 124 -14.38 -0.19 1.29
C TRP A 124 -14.20 -1.71 1.43
N ASP A 125 -15.26 -2.42 1.80
CA ASP A 125 -15.35 -3.89 1.74
C ASP A 125 -16.35 -4.35 0.65
N GLN A 126 -16.54 -5.65 0.48
CA GLN A 126 -17.44 -6.18 -0.55
C GLN A 126 -18.91 -5.72 -0.44
N LYS A 127 -19.33 -5.16 0.69
CA LYS A 127 -20.73 -4.81 0.98
C LYS A 127 -20.96 -3.32 1.11
N CYS A 128 -20.01 -2.57 1.64
CA CYS A 128 -20.21 -1.17 2.01
C CYS A 128 -18.90 -0.38 2.12
N ILE A 129 -19.05 0.93 2.22
CA ILE A 129 -17.99 1.85 2.63
C ILE A 129 -18.29 2.25 4.08
N TYR A 130 -17.30 2.15 4.95
CA TYR A 130 -17.38 2.68 6.31
C TYR A 130 -16.27 3.70 6.55
N LEU A 131 -16.59 4.69 7.39
CA LEU A 131 -15.68 5.77 7.75
C LEU A 131 -15.13 5.49 9.15
N GLN A 132 -13.81 5.41 9.26
CA GLN A 132 -13.11 5.23 10.53
C GLN A 132 -12.35 6.50 10.87
N ASN A 133 -12.52 6.98 12.12
CA ASN A 133 -11.78 8.12 12.61
C ASN A 133 -10.33 7.72 12.91
N LEU A 134 -9.39 8.51 12.39
CA LEU A 134 -7.96 8.30 12.57
C LEU A 134 -7.52 8.44 14.03
N CYS A 135 -8.21 9.27 14.83
CA CYS A 135 -7.95 9.36 16.27
C CYS A 135 -8.23 8.06 17.03
N CYS A 136 -8.86 7.07 16.41
CA CYS A 136 -9.10 5.75 17.00
C CYS A 136 -8.11 4.67 16.51
N ILE A 137 -7.18 5.03 15.63
CA ILE A 137 -6.12 4.14 15.09
C ILE A 137 -4.73 4.57 15.59
N ILE A 138 -4.55 5.86 15.89
CA ILE A 138 -3.32 6.49 16.38
C ILE A 138 -3.34 6.60 17.91
#